data_AF-A0A0E1VVQ6-F1
#
_entry.id   AF-A0A0E1VVQ6-F1
#
_cell.length_a   1.000
_cell.length_b   1.000
_cell.length_c   1.000
_cell.angle_alpha   90.00
_cell.angle_beta   90.00
_cell.angle_gamma   90.00
#
_symmetry.space_group_name_H-M   'P 1'
#
loop_
_entity.id
_entity.type
_entity.pdbx_description
1 polymer ?
#
loop_
_entity_poly.entity_id
_entity_poly.type
_entity_poly.pdbx_seq_one_letter_code
_entity_poly.pdbx_strand_id
1 'polypeptide(L)'
;AAAERAAAEHAAEQAAADKAQAQALAQQAAADRAAAEQAAAQAEADRAAAQHAAAQAATDRAAAEARATEQAADAKAAAESLAAQAAADRAAAEQAAAQATADKDAAESLFKQAAAERSAAEAAAARAASYKATAEALAAQAERNRAMIEAEPAAPVATAQTANGTLSLHVARPSQDEISLALGEHSVSLPPHQLSQLIEELAHARASMTIEQPSGLPNGWRFVTTRNPLMAVQKQANGDRLLVARHSGYGWVPFTFSPDVVIQLYMLLTQK
;
A
#
# COMPACT_ATOMS: atom_id res chain seq x y z
N ALA A 1 -118.84 -38.43 48.77
CA ALA A 1 -117.88 -38.98 49.76
C ALA A 1 -116.75 -39.80 49.14
N ALA A 2 -116.93 -41.07 48.74
CA ALA A 2 -115.82 -41.90 48.21
C ALA A 2 -115.36 -41.50 46.80
N ALA A 3 -116.31 -41.23 45.88
CA ALA A 3 -115.99 -40.80 44.52
C ALA A 3 -115.33 -39.41 44.45
N GLU A 4 -115.72 -38.48 45.32
CA GLU A 4 -115.07 -37.15 45.43
C GLU A 4 -113.64 -37.25 45.97
N ARG A 5 -113.37 -38.18 46.90
CA ARG A 5 -112.00 -38.43 47.38
C ARG A 5 -111.10 -38.97 46.28
N ALA A 6 -111.57 -39.96 45.51
CA ALA A 6 -110.81 -40.51 44.40
C ALA A 6 -110.55 -39.47 43.30
N ALA A 7 -111.52 -38.59 43.00
CA ALA A 7 -111.33 -37.50 42.05
C ALA A 7 -110.34 -36.43 42.55
N ALA A 8 -110.37 -36.12 43.86
CA ALA A 8 -109.43 -35.20 44.48
C ALA A 8 -108.01 -35.76 44.51
N GLU A 9 -107.84 -37.07 44.78
CA GLU A 9 -106.55 -37.76 44.72
C GLU A 9 -105.99 -37.75 43.30
N HIS A 10 -106.79 -38.09 42.28
CA HIS A 10 -106.36 -38.01 40.88
C HIS A 10 -105.95 -36.60 40.45
N ALA A 11 -106.70 -35.57 40.88
CA ALA A 11 -106.35 -34.18 40.57
C ALA A 11 -105.05 -33.74 41.26
N ALA A 12 -104.79 -34.20 42.49
CA ALA A 12 -103.55 -33.92 43.21
C ALA A 12 -102.34 -34.62 42.57
N GLU A 13 -102.51 -35.87 42.11
CA GLU A 13 -101.48 -36.60 41.37
C GLU A 13 -101.14 -35.92 40.05
N GLN A 14 -102.16 -35.49 39.29
CA GLN A 14 -101.95 -34.74 38.04
C GLN A 14 -101.22 -33.42 38.29
N ALA A 15 -101.63 -32.65 39.30
CA ALA A 15 -100.95 -31.40 39.66
C ALA A 15 -99.49 -31.63 40.09
N ALA A 16 -99.21 -32.73 40.79
CA ALA A 16 -97.84 -33.11 41.15
C ALA A 16 -97.01 -33.50 39.91
N ALA A 17 -97.60 -34.24 38.98
CA ALA A 17 -96.96 -34.62 37.71
C ALA A 17 -96.66 -33.39 36.83
N ASP A 18 -97.62 -32.47 36.69
CA ASP A 18 -97.46 -31.23 35.92
C ASP A 18 -96.36 -30.35 36.54
N LYS A 19 -96.32 -30.27 37.88
CA LYS A 19 -95.25 -29.56 38.60
C LYS A 19 -93.88 -30.19 38.38
N ALA A 20 -93.78 -31.52 38.40
CA ALA A 20 -92.53 -32.23 38.14
C ALA A 20 -92.07 -32.01 36.69
N GLN A 21 -92.98 -32.06 35.71
CA GLN A 21 -92.66 -31.73 34.32
C GLN A 21 -92.20 -30.29 34.13
N ALA A 22 -92.88 -29.32 34.75
CA ALA A 22 -92.48 -27.92 34.72
C ALA A 22 -91.07 -27.72 35.31
N GLN A 23 -90.75 -28.41 36.40
CA GLN A 23 -89.41 -28.40 36.99
C GLN A 23 -88.36 -29.01 36.06
N ALA A 24 -88.65 -30.13 35.40
CA ALA A 24 -87.74 -30.76 34.45
C ALA A 24 -87.47 -29.85 33.23
N LEU A 25 -88.50 -29.21 32.67
CA LEU A 25 -88.35 -28.25 31.57
C LEU A 25 -87.54 -27.03 31.99
N ALA A 26 -87.75 -26.52 33.21
CA ALA A 26 -86.95 -25.40 33.73
C ALA A 26 -85.47 -25.78 33.91
N GLN A 27 -85.19 -27.00 34.39
CA GLN A 27 -83.82 -27.51 34.48
C GLN A 27 -83.17 -27.68 33.10
N GLN A 28 -83.91 -28.21 32.13
CA GLN A 28 -83.43 -28.33 30.74
C GLN A 28 -83.11 -26.95 30.14
N ALA A 29 -84.01 -25.98 30.27
CA ALA A 29 -83.78 -24.62 29.77
C ALA A 29 -82.58 -23.94 30.43
N ALA A 30 -82.34 -24.17 31.72
CA ALA A 30 -81.16 -23.68 32.42
C ALA A 30 -79.87 -24.35 31.90
N ALA A 31 -79.90 -25.65 31.65
CA ALA A 31 -78.77 -26.39 31.08
C ALA A 31 -78.44 -25.93 29.65
N ASP A 32 -79.46 -25.75 28.81
CA ASP A 32 -79.31 -25.26 27.43
C ASP A 32 -78.72 -23.84 27.41
N ARG A 33 -79.18 -22.98 28.33
CA ARG A 33 -78.62 -21.63 28.50
C ARG A 33 -77.15 -21.67 28.91
N ALA A 34 -76.79 -22.52 29.88
CA ALA A 34 -75.40 -22.67 30.30
C ALA A 34 -74.52 -23.19 29.15
N ALA A 35 -75.01 -24.16 28.37
CA ALA A 35 -74.30 -24.66 27.19
C ALA A 35 -74.11 -23.59 26.12
N ALA A 36 -75.13 -22.76 25.86
CA ALA A 36 -75.05 -21.64 24.94
C ALA A 36 -74.04 -20.57 25.40
N GLU A 37 -74.01 -20.26 26.69
CA GLU A 37 -73.04 -19.33 27.28
C GLU A 37 -71.59 -19.85 27.15
N GLN A 38 -71.37 -21.15 27.38
CA GLN A 38 -70.06 -21.78 27.17
C GLN A 38 -69.64 -21.78 25.69
N ALA A 39 -70.56 -22.08 24.77
CA ALA A 39 -70.28 -22.05 23.33
C ALA A 39 -69.93 -20.63 22.84
N ALA A 40 -70.61 -19.60 23.35
CA ALA A 40 -70.29 -18.21 23.05
C ALA A 40 -68.91 -17.80 23.60
N ALA A 41 -68.58 -18.20 24.83
CA ALA A 41 -67.27 -17.95 25.41
C ALA A 41 -66.13 -18.62 24.61
N GLN A 42 -66.35 -19.87 24.17
CA GLN A 42 -65.38 -20.58 23.32
C GLN A 42 -65.21 -19.89 21.96
N ALA A 43 -66.29 -19.43 21.33
CA ALA A 43 -66.23 -18.75 20.04
C ALA A 43 -65.44 -17.42 20.13
N GLU A 44 -65.60 -16.66 21.22
CA GLU A 44 -64.80 -15.44 21.44
C GLU A 44 -63.32 -15.76 21.73
N ALA A 45 -63.04 -16.83 22.47
CA ALA A 45 -61.67 -17.28 22.70
C ALA A 45 -60.98 -17.71 21.39
N ASP A 46 -61.66 -18.48 20.54
CA ASP A 46 -61.16 -18.90 19.23
C ASP A 46 -60.94 -17.69 18.31
N ARG A 47 -61.83 -16.70 18.35
CA ARG A 47 -61.68 -15.45 17.60
C ARG A 47 -60.47 -14.65 18.07
N ALA A 48 -60.25 -14.54 19.38
CA ALA A 48 -59.07 -13.87 19.92
C ALA A 48 -57.78 -14.60 19.52
N ALA A 49 -57.76 -15.93 19.59
CA ALA A 49 -56.61 -16.75 19.17
C ALA A 49 -56.31 -16.56 17.67
N ALA A 50 -57.35 -16.54 16.82
CA ALA A 50 -57.21 -16.29 15.39
C ALA A 50 -56.67 -14.88 15.10
N GLN A 51 -57.12 -13.85 15.83
CA GLN A 51 -56.60 -12.50 15.72
C GLN A 51 -55.13 -12.41 16.12
N HIS A 52 -54.73 -13.06 17.21
CA HIS A 52 -53.33 -13.12 17.63
C HIS A 52 -52.46 -13.84 16.58
N ALA A 53 -52.93 -14.97 16.04
CA ALA A 53 -52.21 -15.68 14.99
C ALA A 53 -52.05 -14.84 13.72
N ALA A 54 -53.09 -14.09 13.31
CA ALA A 54 -53.02 -13.19 12.17
C ALA A 54 -52.04 -12.03 12.40
N ALA A 55 -52.02 -11.44 13.60
CA ALA A 55 -51.07 -10.38 13.96
C ALA A 55 -49.62 -10.89 13.97
N GLN A 56 -49.39 -12.10 14.47
CA GLN A 56 -48.07 -12.73 14.44
C GLN A 56 -47.63 -12.98 12.99
N ALA A 57 -48.50 -13.56 12.15
CA ALA A 57 -48.18 -13.81 10.75
C ALA A 57 -47.87 -12.53 9.96
N ALA A 58 -48.57 -11.43 10.25
CA ALA A 58 -48.28 -10.13 9.65
C ALA A 58 -46.90 -9.59 10.08
N THR A 59 -46.55 -9.76 11.36
CA THR A 59 -45.24 -9.36 11.90
C THR A 59 -44.11 -10.19 11.30
N ASP A 60 -44.28 -11.51 11.21
CA ASP A 60 -43.29 -12.42 10.63
C ASP A 60 -43.07 -12.11 9.15
N ARG A 61 -44.15 -11.79 8.41
CA ARG A 61 -44.07 -11.36 7.01
C ARG A 61 -43.29 -10.06 6.86
N ALA A 62 -43.58 -9.05 7.67
CA ALA A 62 -42.87 -7.77 7.64
C ALA A 62 -41.37 -7.96 7.96
N ALA A 63 -41.05 -8.81 8.93
CA ALA A 63 -39.66 -9.13 9.26
C ALA A 63 -38.94 -9.88 8.12
N ALA A 64 -39.63 -10.78 7.43
CA ALA A 64 -39.09 -11.47 6.26
C ALA A 64 -38.82 -10.52 5.08
N GLU A 65 -39.76 -9.60 4.79
CA GLU A 65 -39.62 -8.58 3.75
C GLU A 65 -38.48 -7.61 4.05
N ALA A 66 -38.31 -7.19 5.31
CA ALA A 66 -37.19 -6.36 5.74
C ALA A 66 -35.84 -7.07 5.53
N ARG A 67 -35.72 -8.34 5.96
CA ARG A 67 -34.51 -9.14 5.75
C ARG A 67 -34.18 -9.34 4.28
N ALA A 68 -35.19 -9.58 3.44
CA ALA A 68 -34.97 -9.73 1.99
C ALA A 68 -34.46 -8.43 1.37
N THR A 69 -34.96 -7.28 1.83
CA THR A 69 -34.51 -5.96 1.36
C THR A 69 -33.07 -5.66 1.77
N GLU A 70 -32.73 -5.97 3.03
CA GLU A 70 -31.35 -5.83 3.55
C GLU A 70 -30.37 -6.72 2.79
N GLN A 71 -30.71 -7.99 2.60
CA GLN A 71 -29.88 -8.92 1.83
C GLN A 71 -29.68 -8.47 0.37
N ALA A 72 -30.70 -7.90 -0.26
CA ALA A 72 -30.58 -7.35 -1.61
C ALA A 72 -29.65 -6.13 -1.66
N ALA A 73 -29.69 -5.26 -0.65
CA ALA A 73 -28.79 -4.11 -0.53
C ALA A 73 -27.34 -4.56 -0.31
N ASP A 74 -27.10 -5.52 0.58
CA ASP A 74 -25.78 -6.08 0.84
C ASP A 74 -25.19 -6.77 -0.38
N ALA A 75 -26.00 -7.58 -1.08
CA ALA A 75 -25.58 -8.24 -2.31
C ALA A 75 -25.19 -7.23 -3.40
N LYS A 76 -25.95 -6.13 -3.52
CA LYS A 76 -25.62 -5.04 -4.45
C LYS A 76 -24.32 -4.35 -4.06
N ALA A 77 -24.12 -4.00 -2.80
CA ALA A 77 -22.89 -3.37 -2.32
C ALA A 77 -21.66 -4.27 -2.53
N ALA A 78 -21.80 -5.57 -2.28
CA ALA A 78 -20.76 -6.56 -2.55
C ALA A 78 -20.42 -6.65 -4.04
N ALA A 79 -21.43 -6.65 -4.92
CA ALA A 79 -21.23 -6.66 -6.36
C ALA A 79 -20.52 -5.39 -6.85
N GLU A 80 -20.89 -4.22 -6.35
CA GLU A 80 -20.22 -2.94 -6.67
C GLU A 80 -18.76 -2.93 -6.21
N SER A 81 -18.47 -3.44 -5.00
CA SER A 81 -17.10 -3.56 -4.50
C SER A 81 -16.26 -4.52 -5.35
N LEU A 82 -16.81 -5.66 -5.76
CA LEU A 82 -16.11 -6.62 -6.62
C LEU A 82 -15.84 -6.04 -8.01
N ALA A 83 -16.79 -5.29 -8.57
CA ALA A 83 -16.61 -4.61 -9.85
C ALA A 83 -15.51 -3.54 -9.78
N ALA A 84 -15.47 -2.76 -8.69
CA ALA A 84 -14.42 -1.77 -8.47
C ALA A 84 -13.03 -2.42 -8.33
N GLN A 85 -12.93 -3.52 -7.59
CA GLN A 85 -11.68 -4.27 -7.45
C GLN A 85 -11.21 -4.83 -8.80
N ALA A 86 -12.11 -5.43 -9.58
CA ALA A 86 -11.76 -5.96 -10.90
C ALA A 86 -11.28 -4.88 -11.87
N ALA A 87 -11.86 -3.67 -11.80
CA ALA A 87 -11.40 -2.53 -12.59
C ALA A 87 -9.99 -2.05 -12.15
N ALA A 88 -9.72 -2.00 -10.84
CA ALA A 88 -8.41 -1.64 -10.31
C ALA A 88 -7.34 -2.67 -10.70
N ASP A 89 -7.65 -3.96 -10.59
CA ASP A 89 -6.73 -5.05 -10.96
C ASP A 89 -6.39 -5.01 -12.46
N ARG A 90 -7.38 -4.73 -13.32
CA ARG A 90 -7.17 -4.54 -14.75
C ARG A 90 -6.26 -3.35 -15.03
N ALA A 91 -6.48 -2.21 -14.39
CA ALA A 91 -5.64 -1.03 -14.56
C ALA A 91 -4.20 -1.30 -14.11
N ALA A 92 -4.01 -2.00 -12.99
CA ALA A 92 -2.69 -2.41 -12.52
C ALA A 92 -1.98 -3.35 -13.50
N ALA A 93 -2.70 -4.31 -14.08
CA ALA A 93 -2.17 -5.21 -15.09
C ALA A 93 -1.76 -4.48 -16.38
N GLU A 94 -2.56 -3.51 -16.84
CA GLU A 94 -2.24 -2.68 -18.01
C GLU A 94 -0.99 -1.82 -17.77
N GLN A 95 -0.84 -1.22 -16.58
CA GLN A 95 0.37 -0.49 -16.19
C GLN A 95 1.61 -1.39 -16.13
N ALA A 96 1.49 -2.59 -15.57
CA ALA A 96 2.58 -3.55 -15.52
C ALA A 96 3.03 -3.99 -16.92
N ALA A 97 2.10 -4.21 -17.84
CA ALA A 97 2.40 -4.55 -19.23
C ALA A 97 3.10 -3.40 -19.97
N ALA A 98 2.66 -2.15 -19.75
CA ALA A 98 3.31 -0.97 -20.30
C ALA A 98 4.74 -0.82 -19.78
N GLN A 99 4.95 -0.99 -18.47
CA GLN A 99 6.28 -0.93 -17.87
C GLN A 99 7.20 -2.02 -18.42
N ALA A 100 6.71 -3.26 -18.55
CA ALA A 100 7.50 -4.36 -19.11
C ALA A 100 7.93 -4.08 -20.57
N THR A 101 7.11 -3.38 -21.34
CA THR A 101 7.45 -2.96 -22.70
C THR A 101 8.53 -1.88 -22.68
N ALA A 102 8.40 -0.86 -21.81
CA ALA A 102 9.40 0.19 -21.66
C ALA A 102 10.75 -0.37 -21.18
N ASP A 103 10.76 -1.30 -20.23
CA ASP A 103 11.97 -1.95 -19.73
C ASP A 103 12.68 -2.76 -20.82
N LYS A 104 11.91 -3.43 -21.69
CA LYS A 104 12.44 -4.15 -22.84
C LYS A 104 13.11 -3.20 -23.84
N ASP A 105 12.46 -2.10 -24.16
CA ASP A 105 13.00 -1.11 -25.11
C ASP A 105 14.25 -0.41 -24.55
N ALA A 106 14.27 -0.13 -23.24
CA ALA A 106 15.43 0.38 -22.53
C ALA A 106 16.59 -0.63 -22.56
N ALA A 107 16.33 -1.91 -22.30
CA ALA A 107 17.33 -2.97 -22.37
C ALA A 107 17.91 -3.13 -23.79
N GLU A 108 17.08 -3.06 -24.83
CA GLU A 108 17.54 -3.11 -26.22
C GLU A 108 18.43 -1.90 -26.57
N SER A 109 18.08 -0.71 -26.08
CA SER A 109 18.87 0.51 -26.27
C SER A 109 20.23 0.42 -25.59
N LEU A 110 20.27 -0.05 -24.34
CA LEU A 110 21.52 -0.29 -23.60
C LEU A 110 22.39 -1.34 -24.29
N PHE A 111 21.79 -2.41 -24.84
CA PHE A 111 22.53 -3.40 -25.60
C PHE A 111 23.18 -2.80 -26.87
N LYS A 112 22.45 -1.98 -27.62
CA LYS A 112 22.98 -1.27 -28.79
C LYS A 112 24.12 -0.32 -28.41
N GLN A 113 23.96 0.42 -27.32
CA GLN A 113 25.01 1.31 -26.80
C GLN A 113 26.26 0.52 -26.41
N ALA A 114 26.13 -0.56 -25.64
CA ALA A 114 27.26 -1.39 -25.23
C ALA A 114 28.00 -2.01 -26.43
N ALA A 115 27.27 -2.42 -27.47
CA ALA A 115 27.87 -2.91 -28.71
C ALA A 115 28.67 -1.81 -29.44
N ALA A 116 28.13 -0.58 -29.49
CA ALA A 116 28.82 0.56 -30.09
C ALA A 116 30.08 0.96 -29.30
N GLU A 117 29.99 1.02 -27.97
CA GLU A 117 31.12 1.32 -27.08
C GLU A 117 32.23 0.27 -27.21
N ARG A 118 31.86 -1.01 -27.30
CA ARG A 118 32.82 -2.09 -27.55
C ARG A 118 33.55 -1.90 -28.89
N SER A 119 32.82 -1.60 -29.96
CA SER A 119 33.42 -1.36 -31.27
C SER A 119 34.36 -0.14 -31.26
N ALA A 120 33.97 0.93 -30.56
CA ALA A 120 34.81 2.11 -30.37
C ALA A 120 36.09 1.79 -29.58
N ALA A 121 35.99 0.99 -28.53
CA ALA A 121 37.13 0.53 -27.73
C ALA A 121 38.09 -0.35 -28.55
N GLU A 122 37.57 -1.28 -29.34
CA GLU A 122 38.37 -2.12 -30.24
C GLU A 122 39.10 -1.28 -31.29
N ALA A 123 38.44 -0.27 -31.88
CA ALA A 123 39.07 0.66 -32.81
C ALA A 123 40.16 1.53 -32.15
N ALA A 124 39.92 2.01 -30.92
CA ALA A 124 40.91 2.76 -30.16
C ALA A 124 42.14 1.91 -29.82
N ALA A 125 41.95 0.65 -29.43
CA ALA A 125 43.03 -0.29 -29.18
C ALA A 125 43.87 -0.57 -30.43
N ALA A 126 43.23 -0.74 -31.60
CA ALA A 126 43.94 -0.92 -32.87
C ALA A 126 44.78 0.32 -33.24
N ARG A 127 44.25 1.53 -33.05
CA ARG A 127 45.01 2.78 -33.26
C ARG A 127 46.20 2.90 -32.31
N ALA A 128 46.01 2.59 -31.04
CA ALA A 128 47.08 2.60 -30.05
C ALA A 128 48.21 1.62 -30.42
N ALA A 129 47.86 0.41 -30.88
CA ALA A 129 48.84 -0.56 -31.37
C ALA A 129 49.61 -0.04 -32.61
N SER A 130 48.92 0.60 -33.56
CA SER A 130 49.57 1.22 -34.72
C SER A 130 50.53 2.33 -34.32
N TYR A 131 50.13 3.24 -33.41
CA TYR A 131 51.00 4.32 -32.95
C TYR A 131 52.23 3.79 -32.24
N LYS A 132 52.07 2.73 -31.42
CA LYS A 132 53.20 2.06 -30.78
C LYS A 132 54.19 1.51 -31.81
N ALA A 133 53.71 0.81 -32.84
CA ALA A 133 54.57 0.27 -33.89
C ALA A 133 55.29 1.38 -34.69
N THR A 134 54.61 2.49 -34.99
CA THR A 134 55.24 3.65 -35.64
C THR A 134 56.31 4.29 -34.75
N ALA A 135 56.05 4.43 -33.45
CA ALA A 135 57.02 4.96 -32.50
C ALA A 135 58.26 4.07 -32.37
N GLU A 136 58.08 2.74 -32.28
CA GLU A 136 59.18 1.77 -32.27
C GLU A 136 60.01 1.83 -33.55
N ALA A 137 59.37 1.95 -34.73
CA ALA A 137 60.06 2.09 -36.00
C ALA A 137 60.87 3.40 -36.09
N LEU A 138 60.30 4.52 -35.62
CA LEU A 138 61.00 5.81 -35.54
C LEU A 138 62.19 5.76 -34.58
N ALA A 139 62.04 5.11 -33.42
CA ALA A 139 63.14 4.91 -32.47
C ALA A 139 64.27 4.08 -33.10
N ALA A 140 63.95 2.97 -33.75
CA ALA A 140 64.94 2.14 -34.45
C ALA A 140 65.61 2.86 -35.64
N GLN A 141 64.90 3.78 -36.31
CA GLN A 141 65.49 4.63 -37.34
C GLN A 141 66.40 5.70 -36.72
N ALA A 142 66.01 6.30 -35.60
CA ALA A 142 66.82 7.26 -34.88
C ALA A 142 68.11 6.63 -34.35
N GLU A 143 68.07 5.40 -33.84
CA GLU A 143 69.25 4.63 -33.46
C GLU A 143 70.17 4.33 -34.64
N ARG A 144 69.62 3.94 -35.81
CA ARG A 144 70.40 3.76 -37.04
C ARG A 144 71.04 5.07 -37.51
N ASN A 145 70.29 6.16 -37.51
CA ASN A 145 70.80 7.48 -37.85
C ASN A 145 71.88 7.92 -36.86
N ARG A 146 71.69 7.64 -35.56
CA ARG A 146 72.69 7.90 -34.52
C ARG A 146 73.93 7.06 -34.73
N ALA A 147 73.84 5.76 -35.00
CA ALA A 147 74.99 4.92 -35.34
C ALA A 147 75.73 5.37 -36.61
N MET A 148 75.02 6.01 -37.54
CA MET A 148 75.62 6.65 -38.72
C MET A 148 76.33 7.98 -38.39
N ILE A 149 75.93 8.65 -37.31
CA ILE A 149 76.52 9.91 -36.81
C ILE A 149 77.61 9.64 -35.75
N GLU A 150 77.53 8.54 -34.99
CA GLU A 150 78.35 8.20 -33.82
C GLU A 150 79.57 7.33 -34.21
N ALA A 151 80.23 7.70 -35.31
CA ALA A 151 81.65 7.41 -35.58
C ALA A 151 82.59 8.36 -34.82
N GLU A 152 82.13 8.91 -33.69
CA GLU A 152 82.87 9.75 -32.73
C GLU A 152 82.17 9.67 -31.35
N PRO A 153 82.87 9.59 -30.19
CA PRO A 153 82.30 9.03 -28.96
C PRO A 153 81.45 9.98 -28.09
N ALA A 154 80.63 9.33 -27.25
CA ALA A 154 79.46 9.82 -26.49
C ALA A 154 79.71 10.58 -25.17
N ALA A 155 78.62 11.17 -24.61
CA ALA A 155 78.42 11.37 -23.16
C ALA A 155 76.92 11.26 -22.77
N PRO A 156 76.58 10.77 -21.56
CA PRO A 156 75.23 10.35 -21.18
C PRO A 156 74.42 11.46 -20.47
N VAL A 157 73.08 11.37 -20.50
CA VAL A 157 72.22 12.21 -19.66
C VAL A 157 71.24 11.36 -18.86
N ALA A 158 71.03 11.84 -17.63
CA ALA A 158 70.53 11.16 -16.46
C ALA A 158 69.07 10.70 -16.53
N THR A 159 68.82 9.65 -15.75
CA THR A 159 67.53 9.12 -15.31
C THR A 159 66.72 10.15 -14.51
N ALA A 160 65.46 10.36 -14.91
CA ALA A 160 64.48 11.07 -14.11
C ALA A 160 63.78 10.10 -13.14
N GLN A 161 63.78 10.47 -11.87
CA GLN A 161 63.20 9.76 -10.74
C GLN A 161 61.67 9.86 -10.75
N THR A 162 61.00 8.74 -10.51
CA THR A 162 59.55 8.66 -10.23
C THR A 162 59.31 8.82 -8.73
N ALA A 163 58.71 9.94 -8.33
CA ALA A 163 58.27 10.15 -6.96
C ALA A 163 56.90 9.48 -6.72
N ASN A 164 56.92 8.35 -6.02
CA ASN A 164 55.73 7.75 -5.40
C ASN A 164 55.35 8.54 -4.14
N GLY A 165 54.53 9.58 -4.29
CA GLY A 165 53.87 10.28 -3.18
C GLY A 165 52.37 10.00 -3.21
N THR A 166 51.78 9.64 -2.07
CA THR A 166 50.33 9.47 -1.91
C THR A 166 49.56 10.69 -2.44
N LEU A 167 48.83 10.47 -3.54
CA LEU A 167 48.03 11.51 -4.21
C LEU A 167 46.83 11.89 -3.33
N SER A 168 46.88 13.05 -2.68
CA SER A 168 45.76 13.64 -1.95
C SER A 168 44.96 14.60 -2.84
N LEU A 169 43.62 14.48 -2.80
CA LEU A 169 42.71 15.38 -3.51
C LEU A 169 42.52 16.69 -2.71
N HIS A 170 42.95 17.81 -3.28
CA HIS A 170 42.75 19.14 -2.72
C HIS A 170 41.64 19.87 -3.46
N VAL A 171 40.69 20.44 -2.72
CA VAL A 171 39.56 21.20 -3.26
C VAL A 171 39.73 22.66 -2.85
N ALA A 172 39.75 23.58 -3.80
CA ALA A 172 39.80 25.02 -3.55
C ALA A 172 38.66 25.74 -4.27
N ARG A 173 38.23 26.88 -3.70
CA ARG A 173 37.18 27.74 -4.28
C ARG A 173 37.78 29.08 -4.67
N PRO A 174 38.29 29.24 -5.91
CA PRO A 174 38.91 30.48 -6.35
C PRO A 174 37.91 31.62 -6.58
N SER A 175 36.66 31.31 -6.96
CA SER A 175 35.60 32.31 -7.17
C SER A 175 34.23 31.76 -6.75
N GLN A 176 33.18 32.58 -6.81
CA GLN A 176 31.84 32.20 -6.33
C GLN A 176 31.27 30.98 -7.07
N ASP A 177 31.50 30.90 -8.38
CA ASP A 177 30.91 29.92 -9.29
C ASP A 177 31.95 28.94 -9.87
N GLU A 178 33.06 28.73 -9.18
CA GLU A 178 34.17 27.90 -9.68
C GLU A 178 34.82 27.11 -8.55
N ILE A 179 35.12 25.83 -8.81
CA ILE A 179 35.86 24.96 -7.90
C ILE A 179 37.07 24.39 -8.65
N SER A 180 38.25 24.43 -8.03
CA SER A 180 39.42 23.72 -8.53
C SER A 180 39.67 22.45 -7.73
N LEU A 181 39.92 21.35 -8.46
CA LEU A 181 40.32 20.06 -7.91
C LEU A 181 41.78 19.81 -8.29
N ALA A 182 42.64 19.53 -7.32
CA ALA A 182 44.04 19.21 -7.54
C ALA A 182 44.37 17.82 -6.99
N LEU A 183 45.04 17.00 -7.80
CA LEU A 183 45.54 15.68 -7.42
C LEU A 183 47.04 15.63 -7.78
N GLY A 184 47.90 15.82 -6.78
CA GLY A 184 49.34 16.02 -7.03
C GLY A 184 49.60 17.27 -7.88
N GLU A 185 50.32 17.12 -8.98
CA GLU A 185 50.70 18.21 -9.90
C GLU A 185 49.61 18.58 -10.92
N HIS A 186 48.47 17.89 -10.93
CA HIS A 186 47.39 18.12 -11.89
C HIS A 186 46.22 18.84 -11.23
N SER A 187 45.89 20.03 -11.73
CA SER A 187 44.74 20.82 -11.29
C SER A 187 43.76 21.05 -12.42
N VAL A 188 42.48 20.85 -12.14
CA VAL A 188 41.36 21.04 -13.07
C VAL A 188 40.39 22.03 -12.46
N SER A 189 40.02 23.07 -13.22
CA SER A 189 38.95 23.98 -12.84
C SER A 189 37.60 23.49 -13.38
N LEU A 190 36.58 23.52 -12.51
CA LEU A 190 35.23 23.07 -12.79
C LEU A 190 34.24 24.24 -12.73
N PRO A 191 33.62 24.63 -13.86
CA PRO A 191 32.49 25.55 -13.89
C PRO A 191 31.19 24.87 -13.39
N PRO A 192 30.13 25.64 -13.07
CA PRO A 192 28.95 25.13 -12.33
C PRO A 192 28.26 23.94 -12.99
N HIS A 193 28.12 23.94 -14.32
CA HIS A 193 27.50 22.82 -15.03
C HIS A 193 28.31 21.53 -14.91
N GLN A 194 29.64 21.60 -15.05
CA GLN A 194 30.51 20.43 -14.94
C GLN A 194 30.59 19.94 -13.50
N LEU A 195 30.51 20.84 -12.53
CA LEU A 195 30.38 20.49 -11.12
C LEU A 195 29.07 19.75 -10.84
N SER A 196 27.93 20.21 -11.37
CA SER A 196 26.64 19.52 -11.22
C SER A 196 26.68 18.10 -11.79
N GLN A 197 27.25 17.94 -12.99
CA GLN A 197 27.42 16.63 -13.61
C GLN A 197 28.35 15.72 -12.78
N LEU A 198 29.46 16.25 -12.28
CA LEU A 198 30.36 15.50 -11.40
C LEU A 198 29.66 15.06 -10.11
N ILE A 199 28.85 15.93 -9.50
CA ILE A 199 28.08 15.60 -8.30
C ILE A 199 27.10 14.45 -8.59
N GLU A 200 26.42 14.48 -9.74
CA GLU A 200 25.49 13.43 -10.15
C GLU A 200 26.18 12.09 -10.38
N GLU A 201 27.33 12.08 -11.06
CA GLU A 201 28.12 10.86 -11.28
C GLU A 201 28.68 10.30 -9.97
N LEU A 202 29.24 11.16 -9.11
CA LEU A 202 29.71 10.76 -7.78
C LEU A 202 28.57 10.27 -6.88
N ALA A 203 27.38 10.85 -7.03
CA ALA A 203 26.18 10.41 -6.33
C ALA A 203 25.77 8.98 -6.73
N HIS A 204 25.74 8.68 -8.03
CA HIS A 204 25.46 7.34 -8.54
C HIS A 204 26.53 6.34 -8.08
N ALA A 205 27.81 6.72 -8.17
CA ALA A 205 28.91 5.91 -7.69
C ALA A 205 28.80 5.64 -6.17
N ARG A 206 28.50 6.66 -5.36
CA ARG A 206 28.32 6.49 -3.91
C ARG A 206 27.13 5.62 -3.56
N ALA A 207 26.05 5.67 -4.33
CA ALA A 207 24.87 4.85 -4.11
C ALA A 207 25.15 3.33 -4.28
N SER A 208 26.14 2.95 -5.10
CA SER A 208 26.54 1.56 -5.33
C SER A 208 27.55 1.01 -4.31
N MET A 209 28.14 1.86 -3.46
CA MET A 209 29.08 1.45 -2.41
C MET A 209 28.39 0.86 -1.17
N THR A 210 29.18 0.20 -0.30
CA THR A 210 28.71 -0.36 0.97
C THR A 210 28.02 0.70 1.83
N ILE A 211 26.90 0.29 2.42
CA ILE A 211 26.01 1.17 3.19
C ILE A 211 26.64 1.48 4.54
N GLU A 212 27.00 2.75 4.77
CA GLU A 212 27.48 3.23 6.06
C GLU A 212 26.33 3.83 6.89
N GLN A 213 26.23 3.40 8.15
CA GLN A 213 25.30 4.00 9.11
C GLN A 213 25.83 5.38 9.54
N PRO A 214 24.95 6.37 9.76
CA PRO A 214 25.38 7.71 10.16
C PRO A 214 25.99 7.63 11.56
N SER A 215 27.27 7.96 11.67
CA SER A 215 27.99 8.06 12.93
C SER A 215 27.68 9.42 13.60
N GLY A 216 27.46 9.41 14.92
CA GLY A 216 27.18 10.62 15.70
C GLY A 216 25.70 10.91 16.00
N LEU A 217 24.80 9.93 15.87
CA LEU A 217 23.41 10.11 16.26
C LEU A 217 23.27 10.30 17.79
N PRO A 218 22.55 11.33 18.27
CA PRO A 218 22.21 11.50 19.67
C PRO A 218 21.51 10.28 20.30
N ASN A 219 21.64 10.11 21.61
CA ASN A 219 20.94 9.02 22.33
C ASN A 219 19.42 9.14 22.14
N GLY A 220 18.76 8.02 21.78
CA GLY A 220 17.29 7.94 21.61
C GLY A 220 16.79 7.89 20.16
N TRP A 221 17.69 7.85 19.18
CA TRP A 221 17.32 7.68 17.76
C TRP A 221 16.86 6.25 17.49
N ARG A 222 15.64 6.09 16.96
CA ARG A 222 15.10 4.80 16.55
C ARG A 222 14.92 4.78 15.05
N PHE A 223 15.67 3.91 14.37
CA PHE A 223 15.37 3.55 13.00
C PHE A 223 14.03 2.83 12.97
N VAL A 224 13.13 3.25 12.08
CA VAL A 224 11.87 2.53 11.90
C VAL A 224 12.24 1.15 11.35
N THR A 225 11.83 0.09 12.05
CA THR A 225 12.17 -1.31 11.74
C THR A 225 11.58 -1.71 10.40
N THR A 226 12.26 -1.37 9.33
CA THR A 226 12.24 -2.07 8.06
C THR A 226 13.61 -2.74 7.89
N ARG A 227 13.66 -3.82 7.12
CA ARG A 227 14.87 -4.65 6.89
C ARG A 227 16.05 -3.87 6.27
N ASN A 228 15.86 -2.58 6.00
CA ASN A 228 16.77 -1.62 5.40
C ASN A 228 16.47 -0.23 6.02
N PRO A 229 17.27 0.28 6.98
CA PRO A 229 16.97 1.54 7.64
C PRO A 229 17.17 2.70 6.65
N LEU A 230 16.10 3.14 6.00
CA LEU A 230 16.12 4.28 5.07
C LEU A 230 15.80 5.61 5.78
N MET A 231 15.25 5.54 6.99
CA MET A 231 14.71 6.69 7.71
C MET A 231 14.85 6.55 9.23
N ALA A 232 15.24 7.62 9.91
CA ALA A 232 15.20 7.77 11.37
C ALA A 232 14.40 9.02 11.74
N VAL A 233 13.59 8.94 12.80
CA VAL A 233 12.72 10.04 13.23
C VAL A 233 12.93 10.33 14.71
N GLN A 234 13.05 11.61 15.07
CA GLN A 234 13.07 12.07 16.45
C GLN A 234 12.04 13.18 16.65
N LYS A 235 11.29 13.08 17.76
CA LYS A 235 10.46 14.17 18.26
C LYS A 235 11.31 15.10 19.13
N GLN A 236 11.38 16.37 18.76
CA GLN A 236 12.08 17.40 19.53
C GLN A 236 11.17 17.98 20.62
N ALA A 237 11.78 18.58 21.65
CA ALA A 237 11.05 19.13 22.80
C ALA A 237 10.16 20.34 22.45
N ASN A 238 10.49 21.04 21.38
CA ASN A 238 9.71 22.15 20.80
C ASN A 238 8.48 21.69 19.98
N GLY A 239 8.28 20.38 19.82
CA GLY A 239 7.18 19.81 19.04
C GLY A 239 7.56 19.47 17.59
N ASP A 240 8.71 19.94 17.09
CA ASP A 240 9.20 19.64 15.75
C ASP A 240 9.57 18.16 15.62
N ARG A 241 9.55 17.67 14.38
CA ARG A 241 10.04 16.34 14.04
C ARG A 241 11.23 16.45 13.12
N LEU A 242 12.37 15.91 13.57
CA LEU A 242 13.53 15.72 12.72
C LEU A 242 13.43 14.34 12.08
N LEU A 243 13.40 14.33 10.75
CA LEU A 243 13.48 13.15 9.92
C LEU A 243 14.85 13.14 9.25
N VAL A 244 15.60 12.06 9.35
CA VAL A 244 16.79 11.84 8.53
C VAL A 244 16.50 10.71 7.58
N ALA A 245 16.59 10.99 6.28
CA ALA A 245 16.34 10.02 5.22
C ALA A 245 17.58 9.86 4.34
N ARG A 246 17.82 8.65 3.85
CA ARG A 246 18.90 8.39 2.90
C ARG A 246 18.48 8.80 1.49
N HIS A 247 19.23 9.70 0.88
CA HIS A 247 19.10 10.05 -0.54
C HIS A 247 20.10 9.23 -1.37
N SER A 248 19.68 8.77 -2.55
CA SER A 248 20.58 8.22 -3.57
C SER A 248 21.47 9.34 -4.08
N GLY A 249 22.68 9.45 -3.53
CA GLY A 249 23.67 10.42 -3.99
C GLY A 249 24.19 11.43 -2.98
N TYR A 250 23.29 12.01 -2.18
CA TYR A 250 23.66 13.02 -1.18
C TYR A 250 23.89 12.45 0.22
N GLY A 251 23.81 11.12 0.37
CA GLY A 251 23.96 10.46 1.66
C GLY A 251 22.75 10.68 2.56
N TRP A 252 22.98 10.93 3.85
CA TRP A 252 21.92 11.13 4.84
C TRP A 252 21.49 12.60 4.87
N VAL A 253 20.24 12.88 4.53
CA VAL A 253 19.69 14.24 4.45
C VAL A 253 18.71 14.48 5.61
N PRO A 254 18.92 15.52 6.43
CA PRO A 254 18.00 15.90 7.49
C PRO A 254 16.86 16.81 6.97
N PHE A 255 15.64 16.53 7.40
CA PHE A 255 14.44 17.32 7.19
C PHE A 255 13.81 17.63 8.54
N THR A 256 13.52 18.91 8.78
CA THR A 256 12.82 19.34 10.01
C THR A 256 11.41 19.76 9.64
N PHE A 257 10.42 19.15 10.29
CA PHE A 257 9.02 19.47 10.09
C PHE A 257 8.44 20.12 11.33
N SER A 258 7.76 21.24 11.15
CA SER A 258 6.97 21.88 12.20
C SER A 258 5.67 21.08 12.47
N PRO A 259 5.06 21.24 13.66
CA PRO A 259 3.81 20.56 14.01
C PRO A 259 2.70 20.72 12.96
N ASP A 260 2.51 21.94 12.45
CA ASP A 260 1.47 22.24 11.45
C ASP A 260 1.68 21.48 10.15
N VAL A 261 2.93 21.39 9.68
CA VAL A 261 3.27 20.66 8.44
C VAL A 261 3.03 19.16 8.62
N VAL A 262 3.38 18.60 9.79
CA VAL A 262 3.11 17.18 10.08
C VAL A 262 1.61 16.87 10.08
N ILE A 263 0.79 17.76 10.63
CA ILE A 263 -0.67 17.62 10.64
C ILE A 263 -1.23 17.68 9.22
N GLN A 264 -0.79 18.65 8.41
CA GLN A 264 -1.21 18.76 7.01
C GLN A 264 -0.84 17.51 6.20
N LEU A 265 0.39 16.99 6.38
CA LEU A 265 0.84 15.77 5.72
C LEU A 265 0.00 14.56 6.12
N TYR A 266 -0.36 14.45 7.40
CA TYR A 266 -1.26 13.40 7.88
C TYR A 266 -2.63 13.49 7.22
N MET A 267 -3.25 14.69 7.20
CA MET A 267 -4.56 14.90 6.57
C MET A 267 -4.57 14.56 5.07
N LEU A 268 -3.49 14.86 4.34
CA LEU A 268 -3.32 14.51 2.92
C LEU A 268 -3.21 12.98 2.72
N LEU A 269 -2.50 12.29 3.62
CA LEU A 269 -2.27 10.84 3.52
C LEU A 269 -3.47 10.00 4.00
N THR A 270 -4.33 10.55 4.86
CA THR A 270 -5.57 9.90 5.33
C THR A 270 -6.81 10.25 4.51
N GLN A 271 -6.72 11.14 3.53
CA GLN A 271 -7.78 11.33 2.53
C GLN A 271 -7.71 10.21 1.49
N LYS A 272 -8.32 9.06 1.84
CA LYS A 272 -8.73 8.01 0.90
C LYS A 272 -10.17 7.66 1.16
#